data_AF-A0A2V8MH28-F1
#
_entry.id   AF-A0A2V8MH28-F1
#
_cell.length_a   1.000
_cell.length_b   1.000
_cell.length_c   1.000
_cell.angle_alpha   90.00
_cell.angle_beta   90.00
_cell.angle_gamma   90.00
#
_symmetry.space_group_name_H-M   'P 1'
#
loop_
_entity.id
_entity.type
_entity.pdbx_description
1 polymer ?
#
loop_
_entity_poly.entity_id
_entity_poly.type
_entity_poly.pdbx_seq_one_letter_code
_entity_poly.pdbx_strand_id
1 'polypeptide(L)'
;MLDSISLGDTTWLGRGGYFHSAEMRVVEKFTRKGDEILYEVTVKDPEVLVEPWVMAPRTLQLNPNPDAGLLPERAYCEVYEREDISTQIRHE
;
A
#
# COMPACT_ATOMS: atom_id res chain seq x y z
N MET A 1 -6.88 -4.84 -12.89
CA MET A 1 -5.58 -5.21 -12.31
C MET A 1 -4.69 -4.00 -12.47
N LEU A 2 -4.01 -3.60 -11.41
CA LEU A 2 -3.06 -2.49 -11.39
C LEU A 2 -1.68 -3.06 -11.11
N ASP A 3 -0.69 -2.53 -11.79
CA ASP A 3 0.70 -2.97 -11.73
C ASP A 3 1.58 -1.75 -11.56
N SER A 4 2.18 -1.63 -10.37
CA SER A 4 2.98 -0.48 -9.97
C SER A 4 4.45 -0.88 -9.96
N ILE A 5 5.24 -0.14 -10.73
CA ILE A 5 6.69 -0.31 -10.94
C ILE A 5 7.37 1.05 -10.82
N SER A 6 8.71 1.07 -10.80
CA SER A 6 9.50 2.30 -10.73
C SER A 6 9.19 3.12 -9.47
N LEU A 7 9.11 2.44 -8.33
CA LEU A 7 8.91 3.04 -7.02
C LEU A 7 10.25 3.60 -6.54
N GLY A 8 10.32 4.92 -6.42
CA GLY A 8 11.56 5.63 -6.10
C GLY A 8 11.87 5.64 -4.60
N ASP A 9 13.04 6.16 -4.27
CA ASP A 9 13.60 6.08 -2.91
C ASP A 9 12.81 6.88 -1.85
N THR A 10 11.85 7.71 -2.26
CA THR A 10 10.97 8.47 -1.37
C THR A 10 9.69 7.71 -0.98
N THR A 11 9.48 6.51 -1.53
CA THR A 11 8.33 5.66 -1.19
C THR A 11 8.70 4.63 -0.13
N TRP A 12 7.68 4.13 0.56
CA TRP A 12 7.82 3.08 1.57
C TRP A 12 6.85 1.94 1.25
N LEU A 13 7.27 0.71 1.51
CA LEU A 13 6.41 -0.47 1.41
C LEU A 13 5.47 -0.52 2.62
N GLY A 14 4.50 0.39 2.65
CA GLY A 14 3.51 0.51 3.73
C GLY A 14 3.94 1.41 4.89
N ARG A 15 2.98 1.68 5.79
CA ARG A 15 3.10 2.69 6.85
C ARG A 15 4.23 2.44 7.86
N GLY A 16 4.74 1.21 7.96
CA GLY A 16 5.81 0.85 8.89
C GLY A 16 7.20 1.40 8.51
N GLY A 17 7.33 2.09 7.38
CA GLY A 17 8.64 2.53 6.87
C GLY A 17 9.48 1.35 6.36
N TYR A 18 8.83 0.31 5.83
CA TYR A 18 9.56 -0.82 5.25
C TYR A 18 10.26 -0.37 3.96
N PHE A 19 11.58 -0.49 3.93
CA PHE A 19 12.37 -0.16 2.75
C PHE A 19 12.12 -1.17 1.62
N HIS A 20 12.44 -0.76 0.40
CA HIS A 20 12.37 -1.59 -0.79
C HIS A 20 13.45 -1.15 -1.78
N SER A 21 13.77 -2.00 -2.76
CA SER A 21 14.64 -1.67 -3.87
C SER A 21 13.89 -0.94 -4.99
N ALA A 22 14.63 -0.44 -5.98
CA ALA A 22 14.05 0.09 -7.21
C ALA A 22 13.36 -0.99 -8.07
N GLU A 23 13.68 -2.27 -7.83
CA GLU A 23 13.11 -3.44 -8.51
C GLU A 23 11.78 -3.90 -7.89
N MET A 24 11.25 -3.16 -6.91
CA MET A 24 9.95 -3.47 -6.31
C MET A 24 8.82 -3.33 -7.34
N ARG A 25 7.97 -4.36 -7.40
CA ARG A 25 6.74 -4.42 -8.19
C ARG A 25 5.57 -4.80 -7.31
N VAL A 26 4.52 -3.99 -7.34
CA VAL A 26 3.27 -4.24 -6.62
C VAL A 26 2.17 -4.57 -7.62
N VAL A 27 1.57 -5.73 -7.47
CA VAL A 27 0.46 -6.19 -8.29
C VAL A 27 -0.81 -6.20 -7.46
N GLU A 28 -1.79 -5.40 -7.88
CA GLU A 28 -3.08 -5.26 -7.23
C GLU A 28 -4.20 -5.81 -8.14
N LYS A 29 -4.94 -6.77 -7.62
CA LYS A 29 -6.03 -7.42 -8.34
C LYS A 29 -7.36 -7.12 -7.65
N PHE A 30 -8.29 -6.61 -8.44
CA PHE A 30 -9.64 -6.26 -8.01
C PHE A 30 -10.62 -7.14 -8.78
N THR A 31 -11.39 -7.96 -8.07
CA THR A 31 -12.40 -8.85 -8.66
C THR A 31 -13.77 -8.48 -8.08
N ARG A 32 -14.67 -7.94 -8.91
CA ARG A 32 -16.03 -7.60 -8.47
C ARG A 32 -16.90 -8.85 -8.36
N LYS A 33 -17.65 -8.97 -7.26
CA LYS A 33 -18.67 -10.01 -7.00
C LYS A 33 -19.93 -9.34 -6.44
N GLY A 34 -20.90 -9.04 -7.30
CA GLY A 34 -22.09 -8.28 -6.91
C GLY A 34 -21.70 -6.89 -6.39
N ASP A 35 -21.98 -6.64 -5.11
CA ASP A 35 -21.67 -5.40 -4.39
C ASP A 35 -20.36 -5.48 -3.59
N GLU A 36 -19.58 -6.53 -3.79
CA GLU A 36 -18.27 -6.72 -3.18
C GLU A 36 -17.14 -6.58 -4.21
N ILE A 37 -15.97 -6.18 -3.73
CA ILE A 37 -14.70 -6.29 -4.46
C ILE A 37 -13.76 -7.16 -3.63
N LEU A 38 -13.34 -8.31 -4.18
CA LEU A 38 -12.21 -9.05 -3.68
C LEU A 38 -10.93 -8.33 -4.12
N TYR A 39 -10.18 -7.84 -3.14
CA TYR A 39 -8.92 -7.12 -3.30
C TYR A 39 -7.75 -8.00 -2.84
N GLU A 40 -6.84 -8.26 -3.77
CA GLU A 40 -5.67 -9.11 -3.58
C GLU A 40 -4.43 -8.31 -3.98
N VAL A 41 -3.36 -8.45 -3.19
CA VAL A 41 -2.09 -7.74 -3.44
C VAL A 41 -0.94 -8.73 -3.35
N THR A 42 -0.02 -8.64 -4.30
CA THR A 42 1.26 -9.35 -4.29
C THR A 42 2.38 -8.37 -4.53
N VAL A 43 3.38 -8.37 -3.66
CA VAL A 43 4.57 -7.52 -3.76
C VAL A 43 5.76 -8.41 -4.06
N LYS A 44 6.56 -8.02 -5.05
CA LYS A 44 7.81 -8.68 -5.41
C LYS A 44 8.93 -7.68 -5.33
N ASP A 45 9.99 -8.05 -4.63
CA ASP A 45 11.24 -7.29 -4.56
C ASP A 45 12.37 -8.31 -4.34
N PRO A 46 13.01 -8.81 -5.40
CA PRO A 46 14.01 -9.87 -5.29
C PRO A 46 15.28 -9.48 -4.52
N GLU A 47 15.55 -8.17 -4.37
CA GLU A 47 16.74 -7.69 -3.65
C GLU A 47 16.51 -7.64 -2.13
N VAL A 48 15.26 -7.43 -1.70
CA VAL A 48 14.91 -7.25 -0.28
C VAL A 48 14.11 -8.41 0.29
N LEU A 49 13.16 -8.97 -0.48
CA LEU A 49 12.26 -10.02 -0.03
C LEU A 49 12.75 -11.40 -0.45
N VAL A 50 12.84 -12.32 0.51
CA VAL A 50 13.20 -13.74 0.26
C VAL A 50 12.16 -14.42 -0.65
N GLU A 51 10.89 -14.03 -0.53
CA GLU A 51 9.80 -14.49 -1.38
C GLU A 51 8.76 -13.39 -1.57
N PRO A 52 7.89 -13.47 -2.60
CA PRO A 52 6.82 -12.49 -2.79
C PRO A 52 5.92 -12.38 -1.55
N TRP A 53 5.71 -11.16 -1.08
CA TRP A 53 4.76 -10.92 -0.01
C TRP A 53 3.33 -10.93 -0.57
N VAL A 54 2.48 -11.78 -0.01
CA VAL A 54 1.08 -11.91 -0.40
C VAL A 54 0.20 -11.41 0.74
N MET A 55 -0.58 -10.36 0.46
CA MET A 55 -1.54 -9.84 1.41
C MET A 55 -2.68 -10.86 1.61
N ALA A 56 -3.16 -11.02 2.85
CA ALA A 56 -4.42 -11.71 3.09
C ALA A 56 -5.55 -11.02 2.28
N PRO A 57 -6.28 -11.74 1.40
CA PRO A 57 -7.30 -11.13 0.56
C PRO A 57 -8.34 -10.37 1.39
N ARG A 58 -8.74 -9.20 0.90
CA ARG A 58 -9.72 -8.35 1.59
C ARG A 58 -10.97 -8.23 0.74
N THR A 59 -12.13 -8.39 1.36
CA THR A 59 -13.41 -8.10 0.73
C THR A 59 -13.80 -6.66 1.06
N LEU A 60 -13.88 -5.80 0.04
CA LEU A 60 -14.36 -4.44 0.15
C LEU A 60 -15.86 -4.43 -0.18
N GLN A 61 -16.67 -3.94 0.74
CA GLN A 61 -18.13 -3.87 0.58
C GLN A 61 -18.54 -2.50 0.04
N LEU A 62 -19.47 -2.48 -0.91
CA LEU A 62 -20.15 -1.25 -1.31
C LEU A 62 -20.92 -0.70 -0.12
N ASN A 63 -20.72 0.59 0.18
CA ASN A 63 -21.59 1.30 1.11
C ASN A 63 -22.87 1.71 0.37
N PRO A 64 -24.07 1.21 0.75
CA PRO A 64 -25.31 1.50 0.05
C PRO A 64 -25.87 2.90 0.36
N ASN A 65 -25.33 3.60 1.36
CA ASN A 65 -25.78 4.95 1.69
C ASN A 65 -25.30 5.94 0.60
N PRO A 66 -26.22 6.63 -0.12
CA PRO A 66 -25.83 7.60 -1.15
C PRO A 66 -25.03 8.79 -0.59
N ASP A 67 -25.17 9.08 0.70
CA ASP A 67 -24.47 10.17 1.41
C ASP A 67 -23.25 9.65 2.21
N ALA A 68 -22.80 8.41 1.96
CA ALA A 68 -21.67 7.80 2.66
C ALA A 68 -20.34 8.58 2.52
N GLY A 69 -20.23 9.42 1.49
CA GLY A 69 -18.97 10.04 1.08
C GLY A 69 -17.95 9.01 0.60
N LEU A 70 -16.78 9.50 0.16
CA LEU A 70 -15.62 8.64 -0.03
C LEU A 70 -15.01 8.38 1.34
N LEU A 71 -14.63 7.13 1.63
CA LEU A 71 -13.73 6.86 2.75
C LEU A 71 -12.48 7.70 2.50
N PRO A 72 -12.17 8.71 3.33
CA PRO A 72 -10.97 9.47 3.14
C PRO A 72 -9.81 8.47 3.23
N GLU A 73 -8.84 8.61 2.32
CA GLU A 73 -7.52 8.09 2.64
C GLU A 73 -7.20 8.60 4.04
N ARG A 74 -6.81 7.70 4.95
CA ARG A 74 -6.48 8.06 6.32
C ARG A 74 -5.54 9.24 6.20
N ALA A 75 -5.91 10.39 6.77
CA ALA A 75 -5.13 11.61 6.62
C ALA A 75 -3.66 11.25 6.76
N TYR A 76 -2.86 11.60 5.75
CA TYR A 76 -1.42 11.45 5.83
C TYR A 76 -1.01 11.95 7.22
N CYS A 77 -0.06 11.28 7.86
CA CYS A 77 0.60 11.92 8.99
C CYS A 77 1.39 13.12 8.43
N GLU A 78 0.70 14.15 7.92
CA GLU A 78 1.21 15.51 7.78
C GLU A 78 1.11 16.09 9.18
N VAL A 79 1.86 15.49 10.11
CA VAL A 79 2.57 16.40 10.97
C VAL A 79 3.59 17.01 10.02
N TYR A 80 3.51 18.32 9.78
CA TYR A 80 4.66 19.07 9.32
C TYR A 80 5.74 18.94 10.41
N GLU A 81 6.31 17.74 10.59
CA GLU A 81 7.48 17.52 11.42
C GLU A 81 8.68 17.98 10.62
N ARG A 82 8.75 19.30 10.49
CA ARG A 82 10.06 19.94 10.56
C ARG A 82 10.62 19.56 11.92
N GLU A 83 11.57 18.62 11.89
CA GLU A 83 12.65 18.42 12.88
C GLU A 83 12.64 17.18 13.80
N ASP A 84 11.71 16.21 13.75
CA ASP A 84 11.86 15.05 14.67
C ASP A 84 11.23 13.70 14.25
N ILE A 85 11.51 13.22 13.03
CA ILE A 85 11.15 11.83 12.65
C ILE A 85 12.22 10.86 13.18
N SER A 86 12.21 10.57 14.47
CA SER A 86 13.12 9.60 15.12
C SER A 86 12.70 8.13 14.96
N THR A 87 11.50 7.85 14.44
CA THR A 87 10.94 6.48 14.38
C THR A 87 10.94 5.84 12.99
N GLN A 88 11.22 6.61 11.93
CA GLN A 88 11.42 6.07 10.57
C GLN A 88 12.89 6.25 10.18
N ILE A 89 13.74 5.50 10.85
CA ILE A 89 15.18 5.48 10.55
C ILE A 89 15.35 4.80 9.20
N ARG A 90 15.78 5.57 8.20
CA ARG A 90 16.34 5.01 6.97
C ARG A 90 17.65 4.34 7.37
N HIS A 91 17.73 3.02 7.21
CA HIS A 91 19.00 2.33 7.33
C HIS A 91 19.83 2.71 6.10
N GLU A 92 20.88 3.48 6.31
CA GLU A 92 21.92 3.82 5.32
C GLU A 92 23.04 2.77 5.29
#